data_AF-A0A7U9RZJ0-F1
#
_entry.id   AF-A0A7U9RZJ0-F1
#
_cell.length_a   1.000
_cell.length_b   1.000
_cell.length_c   1.000
_cell.angle_alpha   90.00
_cell.angle_beta   90.00
_cell.angle_gamma   90.00
#
_symmetry.space_group_name_H-M   'P 1'
#
loop_
_entity.id
_entity.type
_entity.pdbx_description
1 polymer ?
#
loop_
_entity_poly.entity_id
_entity_poly.type
_entity_poly.pdbx_seq_one_letter_code
_entity_poly.pdbx_strand_id
1 'polypeptide(L)' 'MTETKIAMTIEEASEYTGIGRNTMRNLVEWGKLPVLKVGRKVLIKSDILEKFMEVNEGKNLRDKGDVKAVTRKSAIG' A
#
# COMPACT_ATOMS: atom_id res chain seq x y z
N MET A 1 2.99 -23.50 0.75
CA MET A 1 2.04 -22.52 0.19
C MET A 1 1.63 -21.61 1.33
N THR A 2 2.22 -20.43 1.44
CA THR A 2 1.78 -19.42 2.40
C THR A 2 0.39 -18.96 1.98
N GLU A 3 -0.59 -19.03 2.88
CA GLU A 3 -1.91 -18.45 2.66
C GLU A 3 -1.74 -17.00 2.19
N THR A 4 -2.21 -16.69 0.98
CA THR A 4 -2.15 -15.33 0.44
C THR A 4 -3.08 -14.46 1.28
N LYS A 5 -2.51 -13.75 2.27
CA LYS A 5 -3.27 -12.80 3.08
C LYS A 5 -3.97 -11.81 2.16
N ILE A 6 -5.27 -11.61 2.36
CA ILE A 6 -6.10 -10.70 1.55
C ILE A 6 -5.75 -9.23 1.83
N ALA A 7 -5.33 -8.93 3.06
CA ALA A 7 -4.88 -7.61 3.46
C ALA A 7 -3.81 -7.70 4.55
N MET A 8 -2.96 -6.68 4.62
CA MET A 8 -1.80 -6.56 5.48
C MET A 8 -1.86 -5.27 6.28
N THR A 9 -1.45 -5.30 7.54
CA THR A 9 -1.15 -4.09 8.31
C THR A 9 0.05 -3.35 7.69
N ILE A 10 0.29 -2.11 8.14
CA ILE A 10 1.49 -1.34 7.73
C ILE A 10 2.79 -2.07 8.08
N GLU A 11 2.81 -2.80 9.20
CA GLU A 11 3.99 -3.57 9.63
C GLU A 11 4.22 -4.77 8.71
N GLU A 12 3.20 -5.57 8.47
CA GLU A 12 3.29 -6.73 7.57
C GLU A 12 3.64 -6.30 6.13
N ALA A 13 3.07 -5.19 5.64
CA ALA A 13 3.40 -4.67 4.32
C ALA A 13 4.84 -4.12 4.25
N SER A 14 5.37 -3.60 5.36
CA SER A 14 6.76 -3.16 5.48
C SER A 14 7.72 -4.35 5.41
N GLU A 15 7.42 -5.42 6.14
CA GLU A 15 8.19 -6.68 6.11
C GLU A 15 8.13 -7.35 4.74
N TYR A 16 6.96 -7.33 4.10
CA TYR A 16 6.74 -7.93 2.78
C TYR A 16 7.49 -7.22 1.65
N THR A 17 7.50 -5.88 1.66
CA THR A 17 8.10 -5.07 0.57
C THR A 17 9.53 -4.60 0.84
N GLY A 18 9.99 -4.66 2.09
CA GLY A 18 11.24 -4.02 2.52
C GLY A 18 11.15 -2.49 2.67
N ILE A 19 10.00 -1.87 2.40
CA ILE A 19 9.81 -0.42 2.58
C ILE A 19 9.61 -0.13 4.07
N GLY A 20 10.37 0.83 4.63
CA GLY A 20 10.26 1.19 6.05
C GLY A 20 8.86 1.69 6.45
N ARG A 21 8.42 1.33 7.67
CA ARG A 21 7.08 1.65 8.22
C ARG A 21 6.71 3.15 8.15
N ASN A 22 7.67 4.05 8.34
CA ASN A 22 7.43 5.50 8.24
C ASN A 22 7.11 5.92 6.80
N THR A 23 7.85 5.39 5.82
CA THR A 23 7.54 5.61 4.40
C THR A 23 6.17 5.06 4.07
N MET A 24 5.83 3.85 4.54
CA MET A 24 4.49 3.28 4.35
C MET A 24 3.38 4.17 4.93
N ARG A 25 3.57 4.74 6.12
CA ARG A 25 2.63 5.72 6.70
C ARG A 25 2.48 6.96 5.84
N ASN A 26 3.59 7.54 5.41
CA ASN A 26 3.58 8.71 4.53
C ASN A 26 2.83 8.44 3.23
N LEU A 27 3.04 7.27 2.60
CA LEU A 27 2.35 6.89 1.36
C LEU A 27 0.82 6.80 1.54
N VAL A 28 0.37 6.30 2.69
CA VAL A 28 -1.05 6.27 3.06
C VAL A 28 -1.58 7.67 3.34
N GLU A 29 -0.88 8.47 4.13
CA GLU A 29 -1.25 9.85 4.47
C GLU A 29 -1.29 10.77 3.26
N TRP A 30 -0.40 10.55 2.29
CA TRP A 30 -0.39 11.26 1.02
C TRP A 30 -1.50 10.83 0.06
N GLY A 31 -2.27 9.80 0.41
CA GLY A 31 -3.32 9.24 -0.44
C GLY A 31 -2.79 8.49 -1.66
N LYS A 32 -1.51 8.10 -1.66
CA LYS A 32 -0.89 7.35 -2.77
C LYS A 32 -1.22 5.86 -2.68
N LEU A 33 -1.30 5.34 -1.46
CA LEU A 33 -1.64 3.96 -1.17
C LEU A 33 -2.97 3.89 -0.41
N PRO A 34 -4.05 3.38 -1.04
CA PRO A 34 -5.36 3.31 -0.41
C PRO A 34 -5.41 2.21 0.66
N VAL A 35 -6.18 2.46 1.72
CA VAL A 35 -6.28 1.59 2.89
C VAL A 35 -7.74 1.30 3.25
N LEU A 36 -7.96 0.15 3.89
CA LEU A 36 -9.18 -0.22 4.59
C LEU A 36 -9.02 0.11 6.07
N LYS A 37 -9.95 0.86 6.63
CA LYS A 37 -10.05 1.12 8.07
C LYS A 37 -11.04 0.15 8.68
N VAL A 38 -10.57 -0.70 9.60
CA VAL A 38 -11.40 -1.67 10.33
C VAL A 38 -11.23 -1.38 11.82
N GLY A 39 -12.19 -0.64 12.40
CA GLY A 39 -12.04 -0.06 13.72
C GLY A 39 -10.80 0.84 13.80
N ARG A 40 -9.88 0.52 14.70
CA ARG A 40 -8.59 1.24 14.86
C ARG A 40 -7.48 0.73 13.95
N LYS A 41 -7.69 -0.36 13.20
CA LYS A 41 -6.68 -0.97 12.33
C LYS A 41 -6.72 -0.37 10.93
N VAL A 42 -5.53 -0.14 10.37
CA VAL A 42 -5.32 0.27 8.98
C VAL A 42 -4.73 -0.91 8.23
N LEU A 43 -5.42 -1.35 7.18
CA LEU A 43 -5.06 -2.51 6.37
C LEU A 43 -4.89 -2.09 4.91
N ILE A 44 -3.87 -2.61 4.25
CA ILE A 44 -3.59 -2.44 2.82
C ILE A 44 -3.94 -3.77 2.17
N LYS A 45 -4.78 -3.76 1.13
CA LYS A 45 -5.05 -5.01 0.41
C LYS A 45 -3.82 -5.44 -0.38
N SER A 46 -3.55 -6.74 -0.43
CA SER A 46 -2.33 -7.27 -1.05
C SER A 46 -2.29 -6.99 -2.56
N ASP A 47 -3.42 -7.12 -3.26
CA ASP A 47 -3.56 -6.78 -4.69
C ASP A 47 -3.25 -5.31 -4.99
N ILE A 48 -3.69 -4.40 -4.12
CA ILE A 48 -3.40 -2.97 -4.20
C ILE A 48 -1.93 -2.69 -3.92
N LEU A 49 -1.32 -3.37 -2.94
CA LEU A 49 0.08 -3.21 -2.59
C LEU A 49 0.98 -3.67 -3.74
N GLU A 50 0.73 -4.86 -4.29
CA GLU A 50 1.44 -5.37 -5.47
C GLU A 50 1.31 -4.40 -6.64
N LYS A 51 0.10 -3.90 -6.91
CA LYS A 51 -0.09 -2.91 -7.98
C LYS A 51 0.67 -1.61 -7.73
N PHE A 52 0.74 -1.17 -6.48
CA PHE A 52 1.50 0.01 -6.11
C PHE A 52 3.00 -0.18 -6.38
N MET A 53 3.56 -1.36 -6.06
CA MET A 53 4.95 -1.68 -6.32
C MET A 53 5.27 -1.67 -7.82
N GLU A 54 4.42 -2.29 -8.66
CA GLU A 54 4.58 -2.26 -10.11
C GLU A 54 4.58 -0.83 -10.68
N VAL A 55 3.60 -0.01 -10.28
CA VAL A 55 3.41 1.34 -10.82
C VAL A 55 4.52 2.30 -10.38
N ASN A 56 5.17 2.01 -9.25
CA ASN A 56 6.20 2.84 -8.64
C ASN A 56 7.61 2.24 -8.68
N GLU A 57 7.82 1.23 -9.50
CA GLU A 57 9.16 0.70 -9.73
C GLU A 57 10.11 1.80 -10.22
N GLY A 58 11.29 1.89 -9.61
CA GLY A 58 12.29 2.91 -9.90
C GLY A 58 11.99 4.33 -9.37
N LYS A 59 10.88 4.55 -8.66
CA LYS A 59 10.51 5.87 -8.11
C LYS A 59 11.06 6.09 -6.71
N ASN A 60 11.29 7.35 -6.36
CA ASN A 60 11.64 7.74 -5.00
C ASN A 60 10.39 7.77 -4.11
N LEU A 61 10.16 6.70 -3.35
CA LEU A 61 9.00 6.58 -2.45
C LEU A 61 8.98 7.58 -1.29
N ARG A 62 10.08 8.32 -1.06
CA ARG A 62 10.16 9.40 -0.06
C ARG A 62 9.79 10.77 -0.63
N ASP A 63 9.59 10.89 -1.94
CA ASP A 63 9.14 12.11 -2.60
C ASP A 63 7.67 11.98 -3.03
N LYS A 64 6.79 12.77 -2.40
CA LYS A 64 5.36 12.80 -2.71
C LYS A 64 5.06 13.17 -4.16
N GLY A 65 5.92 13.98 -4.79
CA GLY A 65 5.78 14.44 -6.18
C GLY A 65 6.08 13.34 -7.18
N ASP A 66 7.07 12.50 -6.89
CA ASP A 66 7.46 11.40 -7.77
C ASP A 66 6.49 10.21 -7.67
N VAL A 67 6.00 9.88 -6.47
CA VAL A 67 5.11 8.73 -6.27
C VAL A 67 3.77 8.87 -7.00
N LYS A 68 3.40 7.86 -7.78
CA LYS A 68 2.09 7.71 -8.41
C LYS A 68 1.10 7.05 -7.44
N ALA A 69 -0.10 7.63 -7.35
CA ALA A 69 -1.18 7.05 -6.57
C ALA A 69 -1.77 5.83 -7.29
N VAL A 70 -2.14 4.81 -6.54
CA VAL A 70 -3.01 3.74 -7.03
C VAL A 70 -4.41 3.92 -6.48
N THR A 71 -5.42 3.59 -7.28
CA THR A 71 -6.82 3.67 -6.89
C THR A 71 -7.42 2.27 -6.82
N ARG A 72 -8.41 2.11 -5.96
CA ARG A 72 -9.21 0.89 -5.94
C ARG A 72 -10.09 0.90 -7.18
N LYS A 73 -10.10 -0.17 -7.98
CA LYS A 73 -11.17 -0.35 -8.97
C LYS A 73 -12.49 -0.40 -8.20
N SER A 74 -13.37 0.56 -8.44
CA SER A 74 -14.77 0.42 -8.05
C SER A 74 -15.29 -0.83 -8.75
N ALA A 75 -15.76 -1.81 -7.98
CA ALA A 75 -16.60 -2.84 -8.55
C ALA A 75 -17.85 -2.10 -9.02
N ILE A 76 -17.96 -1.91 -10.33
CA ILE A 76 -19.18 -1.44 -10.97
C ILE A 76 -20.16 -2.59 -10.77
N GLY A 77 -21.16 -2.37 -9.91
CA GLY A 77 -22.27 -3.28 -9.70
C GLY A 77 -23.24 -3.25 -10.87
#